data_AF-A0A5H2XTK3-F1
#
_entry.id   AF-A0A5H2XTK3-F1
#
_cell.length_a   1.000
_cell.length_b   1.000
_cell.length_c   1.000
_cell.angle_alpha   90.00
_cell.angle_beta   90.00
_cell.angle_gamma   90.00
#
_symmetry.space_group_name_H-M   'P 1'
#
loop_
_entity.id
_entity.type
_entity.pdbx_description
1 polymer ?
#
loop_
_entity_poly.entity_id
_entity_poly.type
_entity_poly.pdbx_seq_one_letter_code
_entity_poly.pdbx_strand_id
1 'polypeptide(L)'
;MSLKLDNFLLVDSNKEFSREYAEYLLKHSPNNESQIIAAGDNTRHLLKMMFDNLIKDYCYCDFANEISVSELATYLNEHHQISGVLIPNVDYFLASKEQQFIFNSLHPVRYLLEQTKDGAFEYKKVTDQANNNHLSCNSNLSAIGEDIEALLCKQDS
;
A
#
# COMPACT_ATOMS: atom_id res chain seq x y z
N MET A 1 -15.71 -13.97 7.62
CA MET A 1 -14.53 -13.56 8.43
C MET A 1 -14.50 -12.03 8.34
N SER A 2 -14.59 -11.30 9.46
CA SER A 2 -14.52 -9.83 9.41
C SER A 2 -13.05 -9.45 9.28
N LEU A 3 -12.67 -8.84 8.16
CA LEU A 3 -11.30 -8.39 7.92
C LEU A 3 -11.09 -7.09 8.69
N LYS A 4 -10.12 -7.07 9.60
CA LYS A 4 -9.74 -5.86 10.34
C LYS A 4 -8.72 -5.09 9.50
N LEU A 5 -9.11 -3.92 9.00
CA LEU A 5 -8.37 -3.15 7.99
C LEU A 5 -7.50 -2.04 8.57
N ASP A 6 -7.14 -2.14 9.84
CA ASP A 6 -6.31 -1.15 10.52
C ASP A 6 -4.90 -1.11 9.91
N ASN A 7 -4.45 0.09 9.53
CA ASN A 7 -3.17 0.36 8.88
C ASN A 7 -2.95 -0.49 7.60
N PHE A 8 -4.00 -0.71 6.82
CA PHE A 8 -3.84 -1.22 5.45
C PHE A 8 -3.47 -0.09 4.50
N LEU A 9 -2.57 -0.40 3.56
CA LEU A 9 -2.23 0.48 2.45
C LEU A 9 -3.20 0.23 1.28
N LEU A 10 -3.95 1.24 0.87
CA LEU A 10 -4.76 1.26 -0.34
C LEU A 10 -3.92 1.79 -1.51
N VAL A 11 -3.78 0.98 -2.56
CA VAL A 11 -3.19 1.40 -3.84
C VAL A 11 -4.23 2.21 -4.61
N ASP A 12 -4.01 3.52 -4.71
CA ASP A 12 -4.84 4.45 -5.46
C ASP A 12 -4.38 4.56 -6.92
N SER A 13 -4.81 3.59 -7.72
CA SER A 13 -4.65 3.58 -9.18
C SER A 13 -5.87 4.14 -9.91
N ASN A 14 -7.03 4.18 -9.25
CA ASN A 14 -8.26 4.79 -9.77
C ASN A 14 -8.94 5.63 -8.68
N LYS A 15 -8.87 6.95 -8.84
CA LYS A 15 -9.42 7.95 -7.92
C LYS A 15 -10.91 7.74 -7.56
N GLU A 16 -11.72 7.26 -8.49
CA GLU A 16 -13.17 7.11 -8.27
C GLU A 16 -13.40 5.86 -7.42
N PHE A 17 -12.77 4.75 -7.81
CA PHE A 17 -12.82 3.50 -7.07
C PHE A 17 -12.29 3.63 -5.63
N SER A 18 -11.10 4.22 -5.46
CA SER A 18 -10.46 4.36 -4.14
C SER A 18 -11.31 5.18 -3.18
N ARG A 19 -11.93 6.26 -3.69
CA ARG A 19 -12.82 7.09 -2.89
C ARG A 19 -14.10 6.36 -2.52
N GLU A 20 -14.76 5.71 -3.47
CA GLU A 20 -15.97 4.94 -3.20
C GLU A 20 -15.70 3.86 -2.15
N TYR A 21 -14.54 3.20 -2.24
CA TYR A 21 -14.11 2.23 -1.25
C TYR A 21 -13.88 2.85 0.14
N ALA A 22 -13.19 3.99 0.21
CA ALA A 22 -12.94 4.68 1.46
C ALA A 22 -14.26 5.17 2.12
N GLU A 23 -15.20 5.68 1.32
CA GLU A 23 -16.56 6.04 1.77
C GLU A 23 -17.34 4.82 2.26
N TYR A 24 -17.22 3.68 1.57
CA TYR A 24 -17.81 2.41 1.98
C TYR A 24 -17.26 1.97 3.34
N LEU A 25 -15.93 1.99 3.53
CA LEU A 25 -15.32 1.62 4.81
C LEU A 25 -15.78 2.53 5.95
N LEU A 26 -15.82 3.84 5.73
CA LEU A 26 -16.23 4.80 6.75
C LEU A 26 -17.66 4.52 7.24
N LYS A 27 -18.60 4.27 6.30
CA LYS A 27 -20.01 3.95 6.62
C LYS A 27 -20.18 2.66 7.42
N HIS A 28 -19.22 1.75 7.32
CA HIS A 28 -19.23 0.45 8.00
C HIS A 28 -18.23 0.37 9.17
N SER A 29 -17.57 1.48 9.51
CA SER A 29 -16.65 1.59 10.65
C SER A 29 -17.42 1.97 11.91
N PRO A 30 -17.27 1.24 13.03
CA PRO A 30 -18.03 1.50 14.25
C PRO A 30 -17.75 2.88 14.88
N ASN A 31 -16.59 3.48 14.59
CA ASN A 31 -16.18 4.76 15.15
C ASN A 31 -16.20 5.92 14.14
N ASN A 32 -16.65 5.69 12.89
CA ASN A 32 -16.55 6.66 11.80
C ASN A 32 -15.12 7.24 11.61
N GLU A 33 -14.11 6.45 11.93
CA GLU A 33 -12.72 6.82 11.71
C GLU A 33 -12.12 5.84 10.71
N SER A 34 -11.47 6.39 9.69
CA SER A 34 -10.69 5.61 8.75
C SER A 34 -9.33 5.26 9.34
N GLN A 35 -8.89 4.01 9.14
CA GLN A 35 -7.58 3.52 9.56
C GLN A 35 -6.71 3.10 8.37
N ILE A 36 -7.19 3.35 7.14
CA ILE A 36 -6.45 3.04 5.92
C ILE A 36 -5.54 4.22 5.53
N ILE A 37 -4.40 3.88 4.95
CA ILE A 37 -3.44 4.82 4.37
C ILE A 37 -3.55 4.64 2.86
N ALA A 38 -3.65 5.71 2.08
CA ALA A 38 -3.71 5.60 0.62
C ALA A 38 -2.40 6.07 -0.02
N ALA A 39 -1.94 5.39 -1.05
CA ALA A 39 -0.79 5.82 -1.84
C ALA A 39 -1.11 5.80 -3.33
N GLY A 40 -0.66 6.81 -4.06
CA GLY A 40 -0.89 6.97 -5.49
C GLY A 40 -0.24 8.23 -6.04
N ASP A 41 -0.32 8.45 -7.34
CA ASP A 41 0.35 9.56 -8.02
C ASP A 41 -0.49 10.85 -8.05
N ASN A 42 -1.78 10.76 -7.70
CA ASN A 42 -2.72 11.88 -7.71
C ASN A 42 -2.83 12.55 -6.33
N THR A 43 -1.81 13.30 -5.93
CA THR A 43 -1.75 13.96 -4.61
C THR A 43 -2.96 14.83 -4.30
N ARG A 44 -3.54 15.54 -5.30
CA ARG A 44 -4.73 16.37 -5.07
C ARG A 44 -5.92 15.53 -4.64
N HIS A 45 -6.09 14.36 -5.25
CA HIS A 45 -7.16 13.43 -4.92
C HIS A 45 -6.96 12.86 -3.50
N LEU A 46 -5.75 12.38 -3.21
CA LEU A 46 -5.40 11.83 -1.90
C LEU A 46 -5.60 12.84 -0.76
N LEU A 47 -5.11 14.07 -0.95
CA LEU A 47 -5.34 15.17 -0.01
C LEU A 47 -6.83 15.40 0.25
N LYS A 48 -7.65 15.41 -0.81
CA LYS A 48 -9.11 15.56 -0.67
C LYS A 48 -9.71 14.42 0.15
N MET A 49 -9.30 13.17 -0.07
CA MET A 49 -9.76 12.04 0.74
C MET A 49 -9.37 12.19 2.22
N MET A 50 -8.15 12.66 2.50
CA MET A 50 -7.71 12.91 3.88
C MET A 50 -8.51 14.04 4.53
N PHE A 51 -8.73 15.16 3.83
CA PHE A 51 -9.56 16.27 4.33
C PHE A 51 -11.01 15.86 4.61
N ASP A 52 -11.56 14.97 3.79
CA ASP A 52 -12.90 14.41 3.98
C ASP A 52 -12.93 13.30 5.07
N ASN A 53 -11.81 13.06 5.77
CA ASN A 53 -11.59 12.00 6.78
C ASN A 53 -11.85 10.57 6.26
N LEU A 54 -11.74 10.36 4.95
CA LEU A 54 -11.95 9.05 4.31
C LEU A 54 -10.74 8.13 4.48
N ILE A 55 -9.56 8.70 4.68
CA ILE A 55 -8.29 8.01 4.92
C ILE A 55 -7.58 8.64 6.11
N LYS A 56 -6.76 7.85 6.80
CA LYS A 56 -5.97 8.28 7.96
C LYS A 56 -4.77 9.13 7.54
N ASP A 57 -4.11 8.72 6.47
CA ASP A 57 -2.94 9.40 5.92
C ASP A 57 -2.82 9.10 4.42
N TYR A 58 -1.98 9.84 3.72
CA TYR A 58 -1.67 9.60 2.33
C TYR A 58 -0.18 9.71 2.02
N CYS A 59 0.25 8.96 1.00
CA CYS A 59 1.61 9.03 0.47
C CYS A 59 1.57 9.25 -1.05
N TYR A 60 2.47 10.08 -1.56
CA TYR A 60 2.68 10.08 -3.01
C TYR A 60 3.44 8.80 -3.40
N CYS A 61 2.98 8.12 -4.45
CA CYS A 61 3.72 7.01 -5.06
C CYS A 61 3.30 6.82 -6.51
N ASP A 62 4.27 6.88 -7.42
CA ASP A 62 4.13 6.37 -8.77
C ASP A 62 4.50 4.87 -8.79
N PHE A 63 3.50 3.99 -8.84
CA PHE A 63 3.72 2.53 -8.85
C PHE A 63 4.32 2.00 -10.16
N ALA A 64 4.54 2.84 -11.17
CA ALA A 64 5.35 2.50 -12.33
C ALA A 64 6.86 2.79 -12.10
N ASN A 65 7.21 3.46 -11.01
CA ASN A 65 8.57 3.89 -10.71
C ASN A 65 9.12 3.23 -9.44
N GLU A 66 10.11 2.36 -9.60
CA GLU A 66 10.74 1.61 -8.50
C GLU A 66 11.34 2.52 -7.40
N ILE A 67 11.90 3.68 -7.78
CA ILE A 67 12.45 4.64 -6.81
C ILE A 67 11.32 5.20 -5.95
N SER A 68 10.20 5.58 -6.57
CA SER A 68 9.04 6.10 -5.85
C SER A 68 8.46 5.07 -4.89
N VAL A 69 8.44 3.79 -5.27
CA VAL A 69 7.98 2.69 -4.42
C VAL A 69 8.95 2.44 -3.25
N SER A 70 10.26 2.53 -3.49
CA SER A 70 11.29 2.41 -2.43
C SER A 70 11.16 3.52 -1.38
N GLU A 71 10.94 4.76 -1.83
CA GLU A 71 10.68 5.90 -0.94
C GLU A 71 9.38 5.70 -0.14
N LEU A 72 8.31 5.22 -0.80
CA LEU A 72 7.07 4.85 -0.14
C LEU A 72 7.33 3.79 0.95
N ALA A 73 8.03 2.71 0.62
CA ALA A 73 8.32 1.62 1.55
C ALA A 73 9.10 2.11 2.78
N THR A 74 10.08 2.99 2.55
CA THR A 74 10.86 3.63 3.62
C THR A 74 9.98 4.48 4.52
N TYR A 75 9.21 5.41 3.94
CA TYR A 75 8.29 6.28 4.67
C TYR A 75 7.28 5.47 5.50
N LEU A 76 6.67 4.45 4.87
CA LEU A 76 5.72 3.59 5.54
C LEU A 76 6.41 2.86 6.70
N ASN A 77 7.58 2.24 6.50
CA ASN A 77 8.26 1.55 7.60
C ASN A 77 8.62 2.49 8.79
N GLU A 78 8.96 3.75 8.51
CA GLU A 78 9.31 4.74 9.55
C GLU A 78 8.10 5.30 10.29
N HIS A 79 6.98 5.53 9.60
CA HIS A 79 5.84 6.26 10.13
C HIS A 79 4.57 5.41 10.35
N HIS A 80 4.49 4.26 9.69
CA HIS A 80 3.29 3.42 9.63
C HIS A 80 3.63 1.92 9.65
N GLN A 81 3.26 1.22 10.72
CA GLN A 81 3.29 -0.24 10.70
C GLN A 81 2.14 -0.79 9.85
N ILE A 82 2.41 -1.04 8.56
CA ILE A 82 1.42 -1.54 7.60
C ILE A 82 1.08 -3.00 7.87
N SER A 83 -0.23 -3.29 7.97
CA SER A 83 -0.75 -4.65 8.22
C SER A 83 -0.99 -5.46 6.94
N GLY A 84 -1.10 -4.78 5.80
CA GLY A 84 -1.44 -5.38 4.53
C GLY A 84 -1.68 -4.34 3.44
N VAL A 85 -1.79 -4.82 2.20
CA VAL A 85 -2.03 -3.98 1.02
C VAL A 85 -3.34 -4.38 0.35
N LEU A 86 -4.10 -3.38 -0.09
CA LEU A 86 -5.33 -3.49 -0.84
C LEU A 86 -5.09 -2.95 -2.25
N ILE A 87 -5.36 -3.78 -3.25
CA ILE A 87 -5.09 -3.47 -4.66
C ILE A 87 -6.42 -3.62 -5.42
N PRO A 88 -6.86 -2.64 -6.21
CA PRO A 88 -8.02 -2.83 -7.08
C PRO A 88 -7.81 -4.05 -8.01
N ASN A 89 -8.81 -4.94 -8.05
CA ASN A 89 -8.71 -6.22 -8.74
C ASN A 89 -8.40 -6.04 -10.23
N VAL A 90 -9.09 -5.08 -10.87
CA VAL A 90 -8.90 -4.75 -12.30
C VAL A 90 -7.47 -4.30 -12.56
N ASP A 91 -6.92 -3.44 -11.70
CA ASP A 91 -5.59 -2.86 -11.89
C ASP A 91 -4.48 -3.91 -11.73
N TYR A 92 -4.64 -4.87 -10.80
CA TYR A 92 -3.71 -5.99 -10.68
C TYR A 92 -3.68 -6.89 -11.92
N PHE A 93 -4.85 -7.17 -12.52
CA PHE A 93 -4.94 -8.06 -13.69
C PHE A 93 -4.53 -7.38 -15.00
N LEU A 94 -4.70 -6.06 -15.12
CA LEU A 94 -4.27 -5.29 -16.27
C LEU A 94 -2.80 -4.84 -16.19
N ALA A 95 -2.19 -4.91 -15.01
CA ALA A 95 -0.80 -4.54 -14.80
C ALA A 95 0.18 -5.37 -15.64
N SER A 96 1.27 -4.73 -16.06
CA SER A 96 2.41 -5.42 -16.67
C SER A 96 3.06 -6.38 -15.66
N LYS A 97 3.90 -7.30 -16.13
CA LYS A 97 4.66 -8.18 -15.22
C LYS A 97 5.54 -7.41 -14.25
N GLU A 98 6.07 -6.27 -14.68
CA GLU A 98 6.91 -5.38 -13.86
C GLU A 98 6.07 -4.71 -12.76
N GLN A 99 4.88 -4.21 -13.10
CA GLN A 99 3.96 -3.64 -12.11
C GLN A 99 3.41 -4.70 -11.15
N GLN A 100 3.10 -5.91 -11.64
CA GLN A 100 2.72 -7.03 -10.76
C GLN A 100 3.87 -7.42 -9.83
N PHE A 101 5.12 -7.36 -10.30
CA PHE A 101 6.29 -7.58 -9.45
C PHE A 101 6.35 -6.54 -8.33
N ILE A 102 6.13 -5.26 -8.64
CA ILE A 102 6.04 -4.17 -7.66
C ILE A 102 4.92 -4.45 -6.66
N PHE A 103 3.69 -4.70 -7.11
CA PHE A 103 2.56 -5.00 -6.22
C PHE A 103 2.80 -6.21 -5.32
N ASN A 104 3.44 -7.26 -5.84
CA ASN A 104 3.81 -8.44 -5.06
C ASN A 104 4.99 -8.20 -4.12
N SER A 105 5.72 -7.09 -4.29
CA SER A 105 6.81 -6.68 -3.41
C SER A 105 6.36 -5.82 -2.23
N LEU A 106 5.22 -5.11 -2.34
CA LEU A 106 4.79 -4.14 -1.33
C LEU A 106 4.61 -4.74 0.07
N HIS A 107 3.97 -5.91 0.18
CA HIS A 107 3.73 -6.56 1.47
C HIS A 107 3.35 -8.05 1.29
N PRO A 108 3.63 -8.97 2.24
CA PRO A 108 3.23 -10.38 2.12
C PRO A 108 1.72 -10.64 2.25
N VAL A 109 1.03 -9.81 3.02
CA VAL A 109 -0.43 -9.83 3.15
C VAL A 109 -1.02 -8.86 2.13
N ARG A 110 -1.68 -9.39 1.10
CA ARG A 110 -2.28 -8.63 0.01
C ARG A 110 -3.69 -9.12 -0.30
N TYR A 111 -4.59 -8.19 -0.59
CA TYR A 111 -5.95 -8.48 -1.04
C TYR A 111 -6.27 -7.69 -2.30
N LEU A 112 -6.94 -8.35 -3.24
CA LEU A 112 -7.57 -7.73 -4.37
C LEU A 112 -8.97 -7.26 -3.98
N LEU A 113 -9.30 -6.01 -4.31
CA LEU A 113 -10.57 -5.37 -4.05
C LEU A 113 -11.45 -5.38 -5.30
N GLU A 114 -12.68 -5.83 -5.15
CA GLU A 114 -13.68 -5.76 -6.22
C GLU A 114 -14.99 -5.21 -5.67
N GLN A 115 -15.59 -4.29 -6.42
CA GLN A 115 -16.93 -3.79 -6.11
C GLN A 115 -17.96 -4.72 -6.73
N THR A 116 -18.87 -5.22 -5.89
CA THR A 116 -20.00 -6.05 -6.30
C THR A 116 -21.09 -5.20 -6.95
N LYS A 117 -22.02 -5.85 -7.66
CA LYS A 117 -23.17 -5.17 -8.31
C LYS A 117 -24.06 -4.41 -7.32
N ASP A 118 -24.08 -4.83 -6.07
CA ASP A 118 -24.89 -4.22 -5.02
C ASP A 118 -24.14 -3.06 -4.31
N GLY A 119 -22.95 -2.70 -4.79
CA GLY A 119 -22.12 -1.61 -4.26
C GLY A 119 -21.29 -1.97 -3.03
N ALA A 120 -21.37 -3.22 -2.54
CA ALA A 120 -20.48 -3.74 -1.50
C ALA A 120 -19.11 -4.12 -2.08
N PHE A 121 -18.09 -4.25 -1.22
CA PHE A 121 -16.74 -4.62 -1.64
C PHE A 121 -16.37 -6.02 -1.14
N GLU A 122 -15.77 -6.81 -2.04
CA GLU A 122 -15.23 -8.13 -1.77
C GLU A 122 -13.70 -8.12 -1.80
N TYR A 123 -13.13 -9.08 -1.06
CA TYR A 123 -11.69 -9.19 -0.84
C TYR A 123 -11.23 -10.58 -1.26
N LYS A 124 -10.31 -10.65 -2.21
CA LYS A 124 -9.65 -11.90 -2.60
C LYS A 124 -8.19 -11.86 -2.20
N LYS A 125 -7.77 -12.77 -1.33
CA LYS A 125 -6.35 -12.85 -0.95
C LYS A 125 -5.50 -13.22 -2.16
N VAL A 126 -4.41 -12.49 -2.37
CA VAL A 126 -3.42 -12.85 -3.40
C VAL A 126 -2.63 -14.07 -2.92
N THR A 127 -2.56 -15.11 -3.74
CA THR A 127 -1.85 -16.35 -3.45
C THR A 127 -0.45 -16.42 -4.04
N ASP A 128 -0.12 -15.48 -4.94
CA ASP A 128 1.20 -15.38 -5.53
C ASP A 128 2.27 -15.15 -4.46
N GLN A 129 3.48 -15.66 -4.68
CA GLN A 129 4.55 -15.46 -3.72
C GLN A 129 4.88 -13.98 -3.55
N ALA A 130 5.14 -13.57 -2.30
CA ALA A 130 5.60 -12.23 -2.01
C ALA A 130 7.08 -12.07 -2.39
N ASN A 131 7.39 -10.96 -3.04
CA ASN A 131 8.75 -10.59 -3.39
C ASN A 131 9.32 -9.70 -2.28
N ASN A 132 9.81 -10.32 -1.21
CA ASN A 132 10.36 -9.55 -0.10
C ASN A 132 11.72 -8.95 -0.50
N ASN A 133 11.77 -7.63 -0.72
CA ASN A 133 12.93 -6.90 -1.21
C ASN A 133 12.94 -5.46 -0.65
N HIS A 134 13.75 -4.58 -1.23
CA HIS A 134 13.86 -3.17 -0.79
C HIS A 134 12.59 -2.33 -1.03
N LEU A 135 11.61 -2.85 -1.79
CA LEU A 135 10.30 -2.22 -2.04
C LEU A 135 9.25 -2.66 -1.01
N SER A 136 9.61 -3.53 -0.09
CA SER A 136 8.68 -4.08 0.89
C SER A 136 8.46 -3.12 2.05
N CYS A 137 7.20 -2.84 2.35
CA CYS A 137 6.78 -1.97 3.45
C CYS A 137 6.87 -2.66 4.83
N ASN A 138 7.46 -3.86 4.90
CA ASN A 138 7.63 -4.66 6.12
C ASN A 138 9.05 -5.21 6.29
N SER A 139 10.01 -4.77 5.46
CA SER A 139 11.40 -5.14 5.64
C SER A 139 11.99 -4.34 6.81
N ASN A 140 12.69 -5.02 7.73
CA ASN A 140 13.62 -4.35 8.61
C ASN A 140 14.68 -3.66 7.73
N LEU A 141 14.54 -2.35 7.49
CA LEU A 141 15.51 -1.53 6.77
C LEU A 141 16.92 -1.52 7.44
N SER A 142 17.10 -2.14 8.61
CA SER A 142 18.39 -2.21 9.29
C SER A 142 19.48 -2.93 8.49
N ALA A 143 19.12 -3.79 7.53
CA ALA A 143 20.09 -4.54 6.73
C ALA A 143 20.89 -3.66 5.75
N ILE A 144 20.35 -2.52 5.32
CA ILE A 144 21.07 -1.63 4.39
C ILE A 144 22.14 -0.81 5.13
N GLY A 145 21.86 -0.41 6.38
CA GLY A 145 22.82 0.29 7.22
C GLY A 145 24.00 -0.58 7.66
N GLU A 146 23.73 -1.84 8.02
CA GLU A 146 24.78 -2.79 8.43
C GLU A 146 25.73 -3.14 7.28
N ASP A 147 25.24 -3.30 6.05
CA ASP A 147 26.10 -3.59 4.91
C ASP A 147 26.99 -2.40 4.52
N ILE A 148 26.49 -1.16 4.60
CA ILE A 148 27.28 0.04 4.30
C ILE A 148 28.35 0.28 5.38
N GLU A 149 28.02 0.15 6.67
CA GLU A 149 29.02 0.26 7.74
C GLU A 149 30.08 -0.86 7.67
N ALA A 150 29.68 -2.09 7.32
CA ALA A 150 30.61 -3.21 7.14
C ALA A 150 31.52 -3.05 5.91
N LEU A 151 31.06 -2.37 4.86
CA LEU A 151 31.85 -2.02 3.67
C LEU A 151 32.84 -0.88 3.95
N LEU A 152 32.45 0.11 4.74
CA LEU A 152 33.32 1.24 5.12
C LEU A 152 34.40 0.80 6.12
N CYS A 153 34.07 -0.04 7.11
CA CYS A 153 35.07 -0.55 8.07
C CYS A 153 36.14 -1.45 7.45
N LYS A 154 35.89 -2.05 6.28
CA LYS A 154 36.88 -2.89 5.56
C LYS A 154 37.85 -2.10 4.69
N GLN A 155 37.62 -0.80 4.47
CA GLN A 155 38.54 0.04 3.70
C GLN A 155 39.56 0.77 4.58
N ASP A 156 39.36 0.79 5.91
CA ASP A 156 40.25 1.41 6.89
C ASP A 156 41.16 0.40 7.65
N SER A 157 41.34 -0.82 7.13
CA SER A 157 42.19 -1.87 7.73
C SER A 157 43.45 -2.17 6.91
#